data_AF-A0A942UVF8-F1
#
_entry.id   AF-A0A942UVF8-F1
#
_cell.length_a   1.000
_cell.length_b   1.000
_cell.length_c   1.000
_cell.angle_alpha   90.00
_cell.angle_beta   90.00
_cell.angle_gamma   90.00
#
_symmetry.space_group_name_H-M   'P 1'
#
loop_
_entity.id
_entity.type
_entity.pdbx_description
1 polymer ?
#
loop_
_entity_poly.entity_id
_entity_poly.type
_entity_poly.pdbx_seq_one_letter_code
_entity_poly.pdbx_strand_id
1 'polypeptide(L)'
;MKNKKIVLFIVIGLSILTFIACRKDSQENQNSISEIKKNQQVEDNLDQVDNTNKKDSLDSKIEIKENKNIEEDNTKNIVTRVEGRRKEFIERLDNIQKELDDLPEKKDSDAGVTNAMKNYYGKSYEMYDEQLNEIYALLKKELSSEVMKGLKTEQIKWIEQKEDIANKERLKYNGGTFENVAYYMSLYESTKERCYELVNEYMID
;
A
#
# COMPACT_ATOMS: atom_id res chain seq x y z
N MET A 1 -25.46 -21.19 -1.24
CA MET A 1 -25.67 -20.13 -2.26
C MET A 1 -24.34 -19.41 -2.44
N LYS A 2 -23.96 -19.13 -3.70
CA LYS A 2 -22.60 -18.70 -4.11
C LYS A 2 -22.33 -17.24 -3.73
N ASN A 3 -21.20 -16.98 -3.07
CA ASN A 3 -20.70 -15.63 -2.81
C ASN A 3 -20.15 -15.03 -4.12
N LYS A 4 -20.81 -13.99 -4.64
CA LYS A 4 -20.35 -13.25 -5.81
C LYS A 4 -19.40 -12.14 -5.35
N LYS A 5 -18.11 -12.25 -5.69
CA LYS A 5 -17.17 -11.13 -5.59
C LYS A 5 -17.55 -10.11 -6.67
N ILE A 6 -17.92 -8.90 -6.26
CA ILE A 6 -18.17 -7.79 -7.17
C ILE A 6 -16.80 -7.22 -7.52
N VAL A 7 -16.36 -7.44 -8.75
CA VAL A 7 -15.18 -6.79 -9.32
C VAL A 7 -15.66 -5.48 -9.96
N LEU A 8 -15.26 -4.36 -9.37
CA LEU A 8 -15.56 -3.03 -9.89
C LEU A 8 -14.64 -2.77 -11.11
N PHE A 9 -15.21 -2.72 -12.31
CA PHE A 9 -14.47 -2.36 -13.52
C PHE A 9 -14.44 -0.83 -13.63
N ILE A 10 -13.26 -0.25 -13.46
CA ILE A 10 -13.01 1.17 -13.72
C ILE A 10 -12.94 1.36 -15.24
N VAL A 11 -13.99 1.94 -15.83
CA VAL A 11 -14.02 2.34 -17.23
C VAL A 11 -13.56 3.79 -17.32
N ILE A 12 -12.30 4.02 -17.70
CA ILE A 12 -11.78 5.35 -18.02
C ILE A 12 -12.02 5.60 -19.51
N GLY A 13 -12.92 6.53 -19.82
CA GLY A 13 -13.19 6.98 -21.18
C GLY A 13 -11.98 7.72 -21.76
N LEU A 14 -11.33 7.11 -22.76
CA LEU A 14 -10.32 7.75 -23.60
C LEU A 14 -10.98 8.76 -24.55
N SER A 15 -10.97 10.04 -24.17
CA SER A 15 -11.24 11.14 -25.09
C SER A 15 -9.91 11.58 -25.72
N ILE A 16 -9.71 11.22 -26.99
CA ILE A 16 -8.48 11.51 -27.73
C ILE A 16 -8.60 12.92 -28.32
N LEU A 17 -7.89 13.88 -27.72
CA LEU A 17 -7.59 15.17 -28.36
C LEU A 17 -6.27 15.04 -29.13
N THR A 18 -6.34 15.15 -30.45
CA THR A 18 -5.16 15.14 -31.32
C THR A 18 -4.57 16.55 -31.42
N PHE A 19 -3.37 16.75 -30.89
CA PHE A 19 -2.59 17.97 -31.15
C PHE A 19 -1.68 17.74 -32.36
N ILE A 20 -1.86 18.55 -33.39
CA ILE A 20 -0.97 18.63 -34.56
C ILE A 20 0.29 19.39 -34.13
N ALA A 21 1.44 18.70 -34.07
CA ALA A 21 2.73 19.33 -33.81
C ALA A 21 3.39 19.76 -35.14
N CYS A 22 3.62 21.07 -35.30
CA CYS A 22 4.54 21.57 -36.33
C CYS A 22 5.99 21.27 -35.94
N ARG A 23 6.71 20.54 -36.80
CA ARG A 23 8.17 20.37 -36.69
C ARG A 23 8.90 21.61 -37.19
N LYS A 24 9.89 22.08 -36.43
CA LYS A 24 10.99 22.90 -36.94
C LYS A 24 12.30 22.27 -36.45
N ASP A 25 13.05 21.68 -37.38
CA ASP A 25 14.41 21.20 -37.18
C ASP A 25 15.37 22.36 -36.86
N SER A 26 16.36 22.11 -36.00
CA SER A 26 17.77 22.47 -36.22
C SER A 26 18.70 21.96 -35.10
N GLN A 27 19.54 21.00 -35.50
CA GLN A 27 20.97 20.78 -35.20
C GLN A 27 21.48 20.25 -33.85
N GLU A 28 22.25 19.17 -34.00
CA GLU A 28 23.15 18.45 -33.09
C GLU A 28 24.30 19.32 -32.54
N ASN A 29 24.82 18.98 -31.34
CA ASN A 29 26.23 18.57 -31.22
C ASN A 29 26.52 17.76 -29.93
N GLN A 30 27.63 17.02 -29.97
CA GLN A 30 27.97 15.78 -29.31
C GLN A 30 28.69 15.86 -27.94
N ASN A 31 28.61 14.72 -27.23
CA ASN A 31 29.60 14.03 -26.38
C ASN A 31 30.16 14.67 -25.09
N SER A 32 30.01 13.91 -23.99
CA SER A 32 31.17 13.38 -23.22
C SER A 32 30.75 12.19 -22.33
N ILE A 33 31.47 11.08 -22.49
CA ILE A 33 31.52 9.93 -21.58
C ILE A 33 32.68 10.16 -20.59
N SER A 34 32.49 9.82 -19.31
CA SER A 34 33.57 9.39 -18.43
C SER A 34 33.06 8.39 -17.38
N GLU A 35 33.94 7.46 -17.01
CA GLU A 35 33.70 6.11 -16.52
C GLU A 35 33.32 5.91 -15.03
N ILE A 36 32.53 4.84 -14.80
CA ILE A 36 32.71 3.69 -13.88
C ILE A 36 33.25 3.93 -12.44
N LYS A 37 32.48 3.48 -11.43
CA LYS A 37 32.88 2.37 -10.52
C LYS A 37 31.73 1.74 -9.73
N LYS A 38 31.60 0.42 -9.92
CA LYS A 38 30.91 -0.57 -9.07
C LYS A 38 31.40 -0.48 -7.62
N ASN A 39 30.51 -0.78 -6.67
CA ASN A 39 30.81 -1.88 -5.76
C ASN A 39 29.56 -2.61 -5.28
N GLN A 40 29.65 -3.92 -5.35
CA GLN A 40 28.70 -4.94 -4.94
C GLN A 40 29.35 -5.63 -3.74
N GLN A 41 28.59 -5.88 -2.67
CA GLN A 41 28.99 -6.86 -1.67
C GLN A 41 27.75 -7.59 -1.18
N VAL A 42 27.55 -8.76 -1.77
CA VAL A 42 26.86 -9.91 -1.20
C VAL A 42 27.97 -10.92 -0.94
N GLU A 43 28.05 -11.42 0.28
CA GLU A 43 28.65 -12.70 0.66
C GLU A 43 27.99 -13.06 2.01
N ASP A 44 27.07 -14.01 2.10
CA ASP A 44 27.14 -15.47 1.94
C ASP A 44 27.67 -16.23 3.17
N ASN A 45 26.89 -17.26 3.53
CA ASN A 45 27.16 -18.45 4.35
C ASN A 45 27.17 -18.26 5.89
N LEU A 46 26.68 -19.20 6.71
CA LEU A 46 26.61 -20.65 6.59
C LEU A 46 25.30 -21.25 7.14
N ASP A 47 24.69 -22.14 6.37
CA ASP A 47 23.99 -23.33 6.88
C ASP A 47 25.04 -24.32 7.41
N GLN A 48 24.74 -24.99 8.53
CA GLN A 48 25.27 -26.33 8.78
C GLN A 48 24.26 -27.15 9.59
N VAL A 49 23.42 -27.87 8.85
CA VAL A 49 22.80 -29.12 9.29
C VAL A 49 23.81 -30.22 9.04
N ASP A 50 24.11 -31.04 10.04
CA ASP A 50 24.58 -32.40 9.79
C ASP A 50 24.02 -33.37 10.84
N ASN A 51 23.33 -34.38 10.32
CA ASN A 51 22.81 -35.53 11.05
C ASN A 51 23.90 -36.60 11.14
N THR A 52 23.98 -37.33 12.24
CA THR A 52 24.56 -38.69 12.23
C THR A 52 23.76 -39.63 13.14
N ASN A 53 23.50 -40.82 12.59
CA ASN A 53 22.57 -41.86 13.00
C ASN A 53 23.14 -42.86 14.04
N LYS A 54 22.20 -43.50 14.78
CA LYS A 54 22.21 -44.90 15.32
C LYS A 54 23.21 -45.20 16.46
N LYS A 55 22.95 -46.04 17.46
CA LYS A 55 21.99 -47.13 17.71
C LYS A 55 22.15 -47.50 19.20
N ASP A 56 21.09 -47.81 19.95
CA ASP A 56 21.00 -49.06 20.71
C ASP A 56 19.66 -49.25 21.43
N SER A 57 19.29 -50.52 21.45
CA SER A 57 18.02 -51.13 21.84
C SER A 57 18.03 -51.47 23.34
N LEU A 58 16.89 -51.34 24.04
CA LEU A 58 16.31 -52.50 24.74
C LEU A 58 14.85 -52.28 25.15
N ASP A 59 14.15 -53.40 25.09
CA ASP A 59 12.74 -53.74 25.26
C ASP A 59 12.19 -53.53 26.68
N SER A 60 10.89 -53.17 26.79
CA SER A 60 10.01 -53.40 27.95
C SER A 60 8.56 -53.06 27.60
N LYS A 61 7.82 -54.08 27.22
CA LYS A 61 6.36 -54.11 27.04
C LYS A 61 5.62 -54.09 28.39
N ILE A 62 4.75 -53.10 28.64
CA ILE A 62 3.57 -53.23 29.52
C ILE A 62 2.41 -52.40 28.93
N GLU A 63 1.29 -53.07 28.64
CA GLU A 63 0.02 -52.48 28.24
C GLU A 63 -0.85 -52.09 29.44
N ILE A 64 -1.92 -51.34 29.11
CA ILE A 64 -3.20 -51.11 29.79
C ILE A 64 -3.26 -49.84 30.66
N LYS A 65 -3.89 -48.78 30.12
CA LYS A 65 -5.29 -48.38 30.40
C LYS A 65 -5.66 -47.12 29.65
N GLU A 66 -6.85 -47.14 29.05
CA GLU A 66 -7.55 -45.98 28.50
C GLU A 66 -7.49 -44.80 29.48
N ASN A 67 -7.12 -43.63 28.98
CA ASN A 67 -7.55 -42.39 29.59
C ASN A 67 -7.94 -41.41 28.50
N LYS A 68 -9.22 -41.00 28.52
CA LYS A 68 -9.77 -39.91 27.73
C LYS A 68 -8.89 -38.68 27.90
N ASN A 69 -8.19 -38.27 26.86
CA ASN A 69 -7.77 -36.88 26.75
C ASN A 69 -8.51 -36.28 25.56
N ILE A 70 -9.43 -35.40 25.96
CA ILE A 70 -10.09 -34.37 25.19
C ILE A 70 -9.09 -33.86 24.13
N GLU A 71 -9.43 -34.07 22.86
CA GLU A 71 -8.88 -33.23 21.80
C GLU A 71 -9.27 -31.80 22.16
N GLU A 72 -8.34 -31.07 22.77
CA GLU A 72 -8.30 -29.62 22.67
C GLU A 72 -8.28 -29.32 21.18
N ASP A 73 -9.46 -29.02 20.65
CA ASP A 73 -9.63 -28.24 19.45
C ASP A 73 -8.84 -26.94 19.68
N ASN A 74 -7.56 -26.97 19.29
CA ASN A 74 -6.74 -25.80 19.10
C ASN A 74 -7.29 -25.06 17.87
N THR A 75 -8.53 -24.60 17.94
CA THR A 75 -9.01 -23.48 17.16
C THR A 75 -8.19 -22.28 17.64
N LYS A 76 -6.98 -22.12 17.07
CA LYS A 76 -6.24 -20.86 17.13
C LYS A 76 -7.25 -19.79 16.76
N ASN A 77 -7.63 -18.96 17.72
CA ASN A 77 -8.53 -17.84 17.47
C ASN A 77 -7.80 -16.88 16.52
N ILE A 78 -8.12 -16.97 15.23
CA ILE A 78 -7.52 -16.13 14.19
C ILE A 78 -8.16 -14.77 14.30
N VAL A 79 -7.42 -13.81 14.86
CA VAL A 79 -7.83 -12.41 14.87
C VAL A 79 -7.85 -11.89 13.42
N THR A 80 -9.05 -11.67 12.90
CA THR A 80 -9.31 -11.18 11.53
C THR A 80 -9.61 -9.70 11.48
N ARG A 81 -10.08 -9.12 12.60
CA ARG A 81 -10.44 -7.71 12.74
C ARG A 81 -10.05 -7.21 14.13
N VAL A 82 -9.70 -5.93 14.21
CA VAL A 82 -9.31 -5.22 15.43
C VAL A 82 -10.54 -4.61 16.10
N GLU A 83 -10.73 -4.84 17.39
CA GLU A 83 -11.91 -4.40 18.16
C GLU A 83 -11.74 -3.01 18.79
N GLY A 84 -12.80 -2.20 18.83
CA GLY A 84 -12.86 -0.92 19.53
C GLY A 84 -12.03 0.20 18.91
N ARG A 85 -11.56 0.06 17.66
CA ARG A 85 -10.69 1.04 16.99
C ARG A 85 -11.36 1.76 15.82
N ARG A 86 -12.42 1.19 15.23
CA ARG A 86 -12.97 1.68 13.95
C ARG A 86 -13.43 3.13 14.05
N LYS A 87 -14.29 3.45 15.02
CA LYS A 87 -14.83 4.82 15.19
C LYS A 87 -13.73 5.87 15.38
N GLU A 88 -12.70 5.56 16.16
CA GLU A 88 -11.57 6.47 16.40
C GLU A 88 -10.86 6.83 15.10
N PHE A 89 -10.53 5.85 14.26
CA PHE A 89 -9.82 6.12 13.00
C PHE A 89 -10.70 6.80 11.96
N ILE A 90 -12.00 6.49 11.90
CA ILE A 90 -12.92 7.24 11.04
C ILE A 90 -12.95 8.71 11.45
N GLU A 91 -13.03 9.00 12.75
CA GLU A 91 -13.02 10.38 13.24
C GLU A 91 -11.71 11.11 12.92
N ARG A 92 -10.56 10.43 13.01
CA ARG A 92 -9.27 10.99 12.57
C ARG A 92 -9.28 11.33 11.07
N LEU A 93 -9.76 10.43 10.22
CA LEU A 93 -9.83 10.66 8.77
C LEU A 93 -10.76 11.82 8.40
N ASP A 94 -11.87 11.96 9.12
CA ASP A 94 -12.78 13.09 8.95
C ASP A 94 -12.16 14.40 9.43
N ASN A 95 -11.35 14.37 10.51
CA ASN A 95 -10.63 15.54 11.00
C ASN A 95 -9.52 15.98 10.05
N ILE A 96 -8.78 15.04 9.43
CA ILE A 96 -7.84 15.37 8.35
C ILE A 96 -8.54 16.12 7.23
N GLN A 97 -9.74 15.68 6.81
CA GLN A 97 -10.48 16.40 5.77
C GLN A 97 -10.86 17.82 6.20
N LYS A 98 -11.29 18.02 7.45
CA LYS A 98 -11.59 19.37 7.98
C LYS A 98 -10.36 20.26 7.99
N GLU A 99 -9.22 19.75 8.47
CA GLU A 99 -7.95 20.49 8.46
C GLU A 99 -7.53 20.90 7.06
N LEU A 100 -7.71 20.00 6.07
CA LEU A 100 -7.48 20.31 4.66
C LEU A 100 -8.44 21.39 4.14
N ASP A 101 -9.72 21.31 4.51
CA ASP A 101 -10.72 22.30 4.09
C ASP A 101 -10.46 23.69 4.67
N ASP A 102 -9.76 23.78 5.80
CA ASP A 102 -9.37 25.01 6.48
C ASP A 102 -8.00 25.58 5.99
N LEU A 103 -7.28 24.87 5.10
CA LEU A 103 -6.00 25.36 4.58
C LEU A 103 -6.18 26.67 3.79
N PRO A 104 -5.26 27.65 3.93
CA PRO A 104 -5.36 28.92 3.22
C PRO A 104 -5.31 28.76 1.70
N GLU A 105 -4.60 27.74 1.20
CA GLU A 105 -4.52 27.42 -0.23
C GLU A 105 -5.82 26.85 -0.79
N LYS A 106 -6.76 26.37 0.05
CA LYS A 106 -7.97 25.67 -0.40
C LYS A 106 -8.80 26.51 -1.36
N LYS A 107 -9.05 27.77 -1.02
CA LYS A 107 -9.86 28.68 -1.84
C LYS A 107 -9.27 28.86 -3.25
N ASP A 108 -7.96 29.10 -3.32
CA ASP A 108 -7.28 29.32 -4.60
C ASP A 108 -7.10 28.01 -5.38
N SER A 109 -6.94 26.89 -4.67
CA SER A 109 -6.97 25.54 -5.24
C SER A 109 -8.32 25.27 -5.91
N ASP A 110 -9.43 25.52 -5.21
CA ASP A 110 -10.80 25.35 -5.73
C ASP A 110 -11.09 26.28 -6.92
N ALA A 111 -10.42 27.44 -6.97
CA ALA A 111 -10.46 28.37 -8.11
C ALA A 111 -9.57 27.95 -9.29
N GLY A 112 -8.83 26.84 -9.18
CA GLY A 112 -7.98 26.30 -10.24
C GLY A 112 -6.59 26.92 -10.35
N VAL A 113 -6.15 27.69 -9.34
CA VAL A 113 -4.79 28.27 -9.34
C VAL A 113 -3.76 27.16 -9.21
N THR A 114 -2.97 26.95 -10.26
CA THR A 114 -2.13 25.74 -10.40
C THR A 114 -1.18 25.50 -9.22
N ASN A 115 -0.54 26.55 -8.73
CA ASN A 115 0.37 26.41 -7.60
C ASN A 115 -0.36 26.13 -6.29
N ALA A 116 -1.56 26.70 -6.08
CA ALA A 116 -2.37 26.42 -4.91
C ALA A 116 -2.88 24.98 -4.91
N MET A 117 -3.36 24.47 -6.06
CA MET A 117 -3.75 23.06 -6.19
C MET A 117 -2.58 22.12 -5.91
N LYS A 118 -1.40 22.39 -6.48
CA LYS A 118 -0.21 21.56 -6.25
C LYS A 118 0.11 21.48 -4.76
N ASN A 119 0.09 22.63 -4.07
CA ASN A 119 0.37 22.68 -2.64
C ASN A 119 -0.72 21.97 -1.83
N TYR A 120 -1.99 22.24 -2.13
CA TYR A 120 -3.14 21.61 -1.47
C TYR A 120 -3.08 20.09 -1.61
N TYR A 121 -3.05 19.56 -2.83
CA TYR A 121 -3.04 18.11 -3.04
C TYR A 121 -1.75 17.43 -2.55
N GLY A 122 -0.61 18.12 -2.62
CA GLY A 122 0.63 17.64 -2.02
C GLY A 122 0.49 17.46 -0.51
N LYS A 123 -0.05 18.47 0.19
CA LYS A 123 -0.31 18.41 1.64
C LYS A 123 -1.37 17.36 1.99
N SER A 124 -2.44 17.28 1.20
CA SER A 124 -3.48 16.25 1.35
C SER A 124 -2.91 14.85 1.25
N TYR A 125 -2.03 14.60 0.28
CA TYR A 125 -1.36 13.31 0.17
C TYR A 125 -0.50 12.99 1.40
N GLU A 126 0.34 13.92 1.85
CA GLU A 126 1.19 13.73 3.03
C GLU A 126 0.39 13.35 4.28
N MET A 127 -0.70 14.09 4.57
CA MET A 127 -1.52 13.85 5.76
C MET A 127 -2.21 12.49 5.72
N TYR A 128 -2.74 12.10 4.56
CA TYR A 128 -3.37 10.78 4.43
C TYR A 128 -2.35 9.63 4.40
N ASP A 129 -1.14 9.82 3.84
CA ASP A 129 -0.09 8.80 3.86
C ASP A 129 0.45 8.57 5.28
N GLU A 130 0.62 9.64 6.07
CA GLU A 130 0.94 9.53 7.49
C GLU A 130 -0.13 8.72 8.24
N GLN A 131 -1.41 9.07 8.05
CA GLN A 131 -2.51 8.35 8.69
C GLN A 131 -2.62 6.89 8.21
N LEU A 132 -2.35 6.61 6.94
CA LEU A 132 -2.31 5.26 6.37
C LEU A 132 -1.25 4.40 7.07
N ASN A 133 -0.07 4.98 7.29
CA ASN A 133 1.03 4.30 7.97
C ASN A 133 0.70 4.00 9.45
N GLU A 134 0.00 4.90 10.14
CA GLU A 134 -0.51 4.64 11.50
C GLU A 134 -1.54 3.50 11.53
N ILE A 135 -2.51 3.52 10.60
CA ILE A 135 -3.52 2.47 10.46
C ILE A 135 -2.82 1.12 10.24
N TYR A 136 -1.90 1.06 9.27
CA TYR A 136 -1.18 -0.17 8.94
C TYR A 136 -0.31 -0.66 10.11
N ALA A 137 0.32 0.25 10.87
CA ALA A 137 1.10 -0.10 12.05
C ALA A 137 0.25 -0.75 13.15
N LEU A 138 -0.96 -0.23 13.39
CA LEU A 138 -1.92 -0.84 14.30
C LEU A 138 -2.35 -2.23 13.83
N LEU A 139 -2.75 -2.35 12.56
CA LEU A 139 -3.16 -3.63 11.98
C LEU A 139 -2.05 -4.68 12.08
N LYS A 140 -0.79 -4.28 11.84
CA LYS A 140 0.38 -5.16 12.01
C LYS A 140 0.57 -5.65 13.45
N LYS A 141 0.20 -4.86 14.44
CA LYS A 141 0.34 -5.21 15.85
C LYS A 141 -0.76 -6.18 16.32
N GLU A 142 -1.98 -6.04 15.79
CA GLU A 142 -3.17 -6.66 16.40
C GLU A 142 -3.80 -7.76 15.54
N LEU A 143 -3.61 -7.75 14.21
CA LEU A 143 -4.07 -8.84 13.36
C LEU A 143 -3.22 -10.09 13.55
N SER A 144 -3.84 -11.26 13.33
CA SER A 144 -3.11 -12.52 13.26
C SER A 144 -2.06 -12.49 12.14
N SER A 145 -0.97 -13.25 12.32
CA SER A 145 0.13 -13.31 11.35
C SER A 145 -0.32 -13.73 9.94
N GLU A 146 -1.30 -14.63 9.84
CA GLU A 146 -1.85 -15.07 8.56
C GLU A 146 -2.57 -13.95 7.82
N VAL A 147 -3.48 -13.25 8.51
CA VAL A 147 -4.23 -12.13 7.93
C VAL A 147 -3.27 -10.99 7.56
N MET A 148 -2.31 -10.68 8.44
CA MET A 148 -1.32 -9.62 8.18
C MET A 148 -0.40 -9.94 6.99
N LYS A 149 -0.09 -11.23 6.74
CA LYS A 149 0.66 -11.64 5.55
C LYS A 149 -0.13 -11.41 4.27
N GLY A 150 -1.44 -11.68 4.29
CA GLY A 150 -2.37 -11.35 3.21
C GLY A 150 -2.39 -9.84 2.95
N LEU A 151 -2.68 -9.06 3.99
CA LEU A 151 -2.72 -7.60 3.92
C LEU A 151 -1.41 -6.99 3.43
N LYS A 152 -0.24 -7.49 3.87
CA LYS A 152 1.07 -7.02 3.36
C LYS A 152 1.19 -7.21 1.85
N THR A 153 0.71 -8.33 1.34
CA THR A 153 0.75 -8.64 -0.11
C THR A 153 -0.17 -7.70 -0.89
N GLU A 154 -1.35 -7.42 -0.35
CA GLU A 154 -2.30 -6.45 -0.92
C GLU A 154 -1.71 -5.04 -0.91
N GLN A 155 -1.09 -4.63 0.20
CA GLN A 155 -0.51 -3.29 0.34
C GLN A 155 0.63 -3.04 -0.65
N ILE A 156 1.50 -4.03 -0.89
CA ILE A 156 2.58 -3.91 -1.90
C ILE A 156 1.99 -3.71 -3.30
N LYS A 157 1.01 -4.53 -3.68
CA LYS A 157 0.34 -4.41 -4.99
C LYS A 157 -0.38 -3.08 -5.14
N TRP A 158 -1.05 -2.63 -4.08
CA TRP A 158 -1.73 -1.34 -4.07
C TRP A 158 -0.73 -0.19 -4.25
N ILE A 159 0.44 -0.22 -3.60
CA ILE A 159 1.48 0.82 -3.78
C ILE A 159 1.94 0.86 -5.25
N GLU A 160 2.24 -0.29 -5.85
CA GLU A 160 2.64 -0.37 -7.27
C GLU A 160 1.56 0.22 -8.19
N GLN A 161 0.30 -0.16 -7.96
CA GLN A 161 -0.84 0.36 -8.73
C GLN A 161 -1.05 1.87 -8.53
N LYS A 162 -0.97 2.36 -7.29
CA LYS A 162 -1.07 3.78 -6.94
C LYS A 162 -0.04 4.59 -7.71
N GLU A 163 1.23 4.20 -7.64
CA GLU A 163 2.32 4.91 -8.31
C GLU A 163 2.20 4.84 -9.83
N ASP A 164 1.82 3.69 -10.39
CA ASP A 164 1.60 3.54 -11.83
C ASP A 164 0.46 4.45 -12.33
N ILE A 165 -0.65 4.53 -11.59
CA ILE A 165 -1.78 5.39 -11.94
C ILE A 165 -1.37 6.85 -11.81
N ALA A 166 -0.76 7.26 -10.70
CA ALA A 166 -0.34 8.64 -10.51
C ALA A 166 0.67 9.09 -11.60
N ASN A 167 1.63 8.23 -11.96
CA ASN A 167 2.55 8.52 -13.06
C ASN A 167 1.83 8.62 -14.41
N LYS A 168 0.84 7.77 -14.70
CA LYS A 168 0.03 7.87 -15.93
C LYS A 168 -0.78 9.16 -15.97
N GLU A 169 -1.39 9.58 -14.85
CA GLU A 169 -2.12 10.84 -14.75
C GLU A 169 -1.18 12.04 -14.97
N ARG A 170 0.00 12.01 -14.34
CA ARG A 170 1.05 13.03 -14.53
C ARG A 170 1.44 13.20 -16.00
N LEU A 171 1.72 12.09 -16.68
CA LEU A 171 2.24 12.08 -18.06
C LEU A 171 1.27 12.67 -19.10
N LYS A 172 -0.04 12.74 -18.80
CA LYS A 172 -1.02 13.45 -19.65
C LYS A 172 -0.70 14.94 -19.80
N TYR A 173 0.05 15.50 -18.86
CA TYR A 173 0.41 16.91 -18.79
C TYR A 173 1.94 17.13 -18.89
N ASN A 174 2.67 16.17 -19.44
CA ASN A 174 4.14 16.19 -19.51
C ASN A 174 4.69 17.53 -20.02
N GLY A 175 5.54 18.18 -19.22
CA GLY A 175 6.14 19.48 -19.50
C GLY A 175 5.25 20.69 -19.19
N GLY A 176 4.05 20.48 -18.66
CA GLY A 176 3.11 21.51 -18.25
C GLY A 176 3.12 21.78 -16.74
N THR A 177 2.61 22.95 -16.32
CA THR A 177 2.52 23.32 -14.89
C THR A 177 1.56 22.43 -14.10
N PHE A 178 0.58 21.83 -14.78
CA PHE A 178 -0.41 20.95 -14.17
C PHE A 178 0.12 19.53 -13.89
N GLU A 179 1.30 19.18 -14.42
CA GLU A 179 1.90 17.85 -14.28
C GLU A 179 1.90 17.36 -12.82
N ASN A 180 2.48 18.14 -11.90
CA ASN A 180 2.53 17.77 -10.49
C ASN A 180 1.16 17.84 -9.79
N VAL A 181 0.23 18.67 -10.28
CA VAL A 181 -1.13 18.68 -9.73
C VAL A 181 -1.80 17.34 -9.99
N ALA A 182 -1.76 16.85 -11.23
CA ALA A 182 -2.33 15.55 -11.59
C ALA A 182 -1.70 14.40 -10.80
N TYR A 183 -0.38 14.44 -10.59
CA TYR A 183 0.33 13.44 -9.78
C TYR A 183 -0.17 13.43 -8.32
N TYR A 184 -0.13 14.57 -7.63
CA TYR A 184 -0.50 14.63 -6.22
C TYR A 184 -2.00 14.39 -5.99
N MET A 185 -2.86 14.86 -6.89
CA MET A 185 -4.30 14.61 -6.81
C MET A 185 -4.58 13.10 -6.86
N SER A 186 -3.95 12.38 -7.80
CA SER A 186 -4.10 10.92 -7.93
C SER A 186 -3.58 10.17 -6.70
N LEU A 187 -2.41 10.58 -6.17
CA LEU A 187 -1.84 10.00 -4.95
C LEU A 187 -2.75 10.22 -3.74
N TYR A 188 -3.24 11.45 -3.55
CA TYR A 188 -4.15 11.83 -2.48
C TYR A 188 -5.42 10.98 -2.50
N GLU A 189 -6.12 10.95 -3.64
CA GLU A 189 -7.40 10.23 -3.76
C GLU A 189 -7.24 8.74 -3.45
N SER A 190 -6.23 8.10 -4.04
CA SER A 190 -5.95 6.67 -3.83
C SER A 190 -5.59 6.36 -2.38
N THR A 191 -4.81 7.24 -1.74
CA THR A 191 -4.35 7.06 -0.35
C THR A 191 -5.48 7.28 0.64
N LYS A 192 -6.32 8.31 0.43
CA LYS A 192 -7.53 8.55 1.22
C LYS A 192 -8.47 7.36 1.15
N GLU A 193 -8.77 6.85 -0.05
CA GLU A 193 -9.63 5.67 -0.22
C GLU A 193 -9.07 4.46 0.53
N ARG A 194 -7.76 4.20 0.40
CA ARG A 194 -7.09 3.09 1.08
C ARG A 194 -7.18 3.20 2.61
N CYS A 195 -7.07 4.39 3.19
CA CYS A 195 -7.26 4.58 4.62
C CYS A 195 -8.65 4.13 5.08
N TYR A 196 -9.71 4.57 4.39
CA TYR A 196 -11.07 4.17 4.72
C TYR A 196 -11.31 2.67 4.48
N GLU A 197 -10.74 2.10 3.41
CA GLU A 197 -10.80 0.66 3.14
C GLU A 197 -10.21 -0.15 4.32
N LEU A 198 -8.97 0.15 4.72
CA LEU A 198 -8.30 -0.58 5.79
C LEU A 198 -9.06 -0.50 7.12
N VAL A 199 -9.59 0.67 7.48
CA VAL A 199 -10.37 0.86 8.70
C VAL A 199 -11.68 0.06 8.64
N ASN A 200 -12.41 0.13 7.52
CA ASN A 200 -13.71 -0.54 7.40
C ASN A 200 -13.60 -2.06 7.26
N GLU A 201 -12.54 -2.57 6.65
CA GLU A 201 -12.33 -4.00 6.45
C GLU A 201 -11.73 -4.69 7.68
N TYR A 202 -10.78 -4.04 8.36
CA TYR A 202 -9.97 -4.67 9.40
C TYR A 202 -10.25 -4.16 10.81
N MET A 203 -11.18 -3.23 11.03
CA MET A 203 -11.56 -2.75 12.38
C MET A 203 -13.06 -2.84 12.63
N ILE A 204 -13.47 -3.08 13.89
CA ILE A 204 -14.86 -3.04 14.37
C ILE A 204 -14.96 -2.21 15.65
N ASP A 205 -16.19 -1.90 16.04
CA ASP A 205 -16.55 -1.25 17.30
C ASP A 205 -17.20 -2.27 18.24
#